data_AF-K0ILT8-F1
#
_entry.id   AF-K0ILT8-F1
#
_cell.length_a   1.000
_cell.length_b   1.000
_cell.length_c   1.000
_cell.angle_alpha   90.00
_cell.angle_beta   90.00
_cell.angle_gamma   90.00
#
_symmetry.space_group_name_H-M   'P 1'
#
loop_
_entity.id
_entity.type
_entity.pdbx_description
1 polymer ?
#
loop_
_entity_poly.entity_id
_entity_poly.type
_entity_poly.pdbx_seq_one_letter_code
_entity_poly.pdbx_strand_id
1 'polypeptide(L)'
;MIGTKNKLFVLALDEFDVLFYDRRGKPSDFIYKLLVMEEKLREQGHLVSIVAISNNVMSDYEKDDRVRSRIGSSEIFFNAYTKKDVLQILNDRASAAFSKPVDPTVLEYCAEMSSSEHGDARRAIDLLRVAAEIASSKSEAIEKKHVDRAAEQLQKDRISLVLSTASYHFRLVAAAIAKDTYVNGEDWHSTSSLYDRYCNLVQEGT
;
A
#
# COMPACT_ATOMS: atom_id res chain seq x y z
N MET A 1 33.22 -23.33 31.65
CA MET A 1 32.25 -23.56 30.56
C MET A 1 31.53 -22.26 30.29
N ILE A 2 31.94 -21.51 29.26
CA ILE A 2 31.25 -20.28 28.84
C ILE A 2 29.99 -20.76 28.12
N GLY A 3 28.81 -20.46 28.68
CA GLY A 3 27.55 -20.80 28.06
C GLY A 3 27.47 -20.18 26.67
N THR A 4 27.50 -21.01 25.63
CA THR A 4 27.23 -20.62 24.27
C THR A 4 25.80 -20.10 24.22
N LYS A 5 25.64 -18.77 24.26
CA LYS A 5 24.35 -18.14 23.94
C LYS A 5 23.99 -18.60 22.52
N ASN A 6 22.97 -19.45 22.39
CA ASN A 6 22.38 -19.75 21.10
C ASN A 6 21.95 -18.41 20.48
N LYS A 7 22.64 -18.00 19.41
CA LYS A 7 22.33 -16.76 18.69
C LYS A 7 21.14 -17.06 17.79
N LEU A 8 20.04 -16.34 18.02
CA LEU A 8 18.89 -16.31 17.13
C LEU A 8 19.13 -15.26 16.05
N PHE A 9 19.00 -15.67 14.79
CA PHE A 9 19.00 -14.81 13.64
C PHE A 9 17.57 -14.75 13.07
N VAL A 10 17.03 -13.55 12.95
CA VAL A 10 15.71 -13.32 12.34
C VAL A 10 15.89 -12.52 11.06
N LEU A 11 15.45 -13.08 9.94
CA LEU A 11 15.41 -12.42 8.65
C LEU A 11 13.97 -12.04 8.33
N ALA A 12 13.66 -10.75 8.31
CA ALA A 12 12.38 -10.23 7.86
C ALA A 12 12.49 -9.78 6.40
N LEU A 13 11.63 -10.31 5.53
CA LEU A 13 11.51 -9.96 4.12
C LEU A 13 10.15 -9.31 3.90
N ASP A 14 10.14 -7.98 3.77
CA ASP A 14 8.94 -7.22 3.44
C ASP A 14 8.74 -7.15 1.92
N GLU A 15 7.49 -6.98 1.48
CA GLU A 15 7.10 -7.00 0.05
C GLU A 15 7.71 -8.19 -0.72
N PHE A 16 7.72 -9.36 -0.09
CA PHE A 16 8.38 -10.55 -0.64
C PHE A 16 7.82 -10.96 -2.01
N ASP A 17 6.58 -10.57 -2.30
CA ASP A 17 5.94 -10.82 -3.58
C ASP A 17 6.55 -10.04 -4.76
N VAL A 18 7.30 -8.97 -4.50
CA VAL A 18 8.05 -8.23 -5.53
C VAL A 18 9.01 -9.15 -6.29
N LEU A 19 9.56 -10.16 -5.62
CA LEU A 19 10.47 -11.13 -6.22
C LEU A 19 9.81 -11.93 -7.35
N PHE A 20 8.49 -12.12 -7.36
CA PHE A 20 7.78 -12.87 -8.41
C PHE A 20 7.56 -12.05 -9.69
N TYR A 21 7.58 -10.72 -9.59
CA TYR A 21 7.39 -9.86 -10.75
C TYR A 21 8.65 -9.70 -11.61
N ASP A 22 9.83 -10.09 -11.10
CA ASP A 22 11.07 -10.06 -11.87
C ASP A 22 11.16 -11.23 -12.86
N ARG A 23 10.82 -10.93 -14.12
CA ARG A 23 10.91 -11.89 -15.25
C ARG A 23 12.34 -12.35 -15.58
N ARG A 24 13.37 -11.68 -15.04
CA ARG A 24 14.78 -12.05 -15.26
C ARG A 24 15.26 -13.09 -14.23
N GLY A 25 14.56 -13.20 -13.10
CA GLY A 25 14.87 -14.14 -12.02
C GLY A 25 14.11 -15.45 -12.12
N LYS A 26 14.56 -16.45 -11.36
CA LYS A 26 13.77 -17.63 -11.00
C LYS A 26 13.42 -17.51 -9.51
N PRO A 27 12.25 -16.96 -9.16
CA PRO A 27 11.88 -16.69 -7.76
C PRO A 27 11.97 -17.97 -6.91
N SER A 28 11.46 -19.10 -7.41
CA SER A 28 11.52 -20.40 -6.73
C SER A 28 12.95 -20.84 -6.38
N ASP A 29 13.95 -20.53 -7.21
CA ASP A 29 15.35 -20.87 -6.95
C ASP A 29 15.93 -20.01 -5.80
N PHE A 30 15.53 -18.74 -5.70
CA PHE A 30 15.93 -17.87 -4.58
C PHE A 30 15.36 -18.39 -3.26
N ILE A 31 14.06 -18.70 -3.24
CA ILE A 31 13.37 -19.22 -2.06
C ILE A 31 13.99 -20.55 -1.63
N TYR A 32 14.22 -21.45 -2.59
CA TYR A 32 14.87 -22.73 -2.32
C TYR A 32 16.25 -22.55 -1.67
N LYS A 33 17.09 -21.66 -2.22
CA LYS A 33 18.41 -21.35 -1.63
C LYS A 33 18.30 -20.81 -0.21
N LEU A 34 17.29 -19.98 0.06
CA LEU A 34 17.05 -19.42 1.39
C LEU A 34 16.66 -20.49 2.42
N LEU A 35 15.79 -21.43 2.03
CA LEU A 35 15.39 -22.56 2.87
C LEU A 35 16.54 -23.54 3.11
N VAL A 36 17.37 -23.81 2.10
CA VAL A 36 18.58 -24.64 2.26
C VAL A 36 19.60 -23.97 3.18
N MET A 37 19.72 -22.64 3.11
CA MET A 37 20.58 -21.89 4.01
C MET A 37 20.08 -21.98 5.46
N GLU A 38 18.78 -21.82 5.70
CA GLU A 38 18.17 -22.00 7.03
C GLU A 38 18.49 -23.38 7.61
N GLU A 39 18.26 -24.43 6.83
CA GLU A 39 18.51 -25.82 7.25
C GLU A 39 19.97 -26.05 7.66
N LYS A 40 20.93 -25.60 6.82
CA LYS A 40 22.37 -25.73 7.10
C LYS A 40 22.81 -24.98 8.36
N LEU A 41 22.28 -23.78 8.57
CA LEU A 41 22.59 -23.00 9.77
C LEU A 41 22.02 -23.67 11.02
N ARG A 42 20.82 -24.27 10.92
CA ARG A 42 20.21 -25.05 11.99
C ARG A 42 21.04 -26.28 12.36
N GLU A 43 21.56 -27.01 11.37
CA GLU A 43 22.48 -28.15 11.58
C GLU A 43 23.77 -27.73 12.31
N GLN A 44 24.25 -26.50 12.10
CA GLN A 44 25.42 -25.93 12.77
C GLN A 44 25.11 -25.41 14.19
N GLY A 45 23.89 -25.58 14.68
CA GLY A 45 23.46 -25.13 16.01
C GLY A 45 23.05 -23.65 16.07
N HIS A 46 22.84 -22.99 14.92
CA HIS A 46 22.30 -21.63 14.87
C HIS A 46 20.77 -21.66 14.80
N LEU A 47 20.11 -20.79 15.54
CA LEU A 47 18.66 -20.62 15.43
C LEU A 47 18.38 -19.57 14.36
N VAL A 48 17.65 -19.94 13.31
CA VAL A 48 17.28 -19.04 12.21
C VAL A 48 15.77 -19.02 12.06
N SER A 49 15.20 -17.82 11.91
CA SER A 49 13.79 -17.62 11.60
C SER A 49 13.67 -16.68 10.41
N ILE A 50 12.88 -17.07 9.42
CA ILE A 50 12.58 -16.26 8.25
C ILE A 50 11.11 -15.86 8.34
N VAL A 51 10.85 -14.56 8.31
CA VAL A 51 9.51 -13.98 8.27
C VAL A 51 9.36 -13.30 6.92
N ALA A 52 8.49 -13.83 6.06
CA ALA A 52 8.16 -13.23 4.78
C ALA A 52 6.78 -12.58 4.85
N ILE A 53 6.70 -11.32 4.47
CA ILE A 53 5.47 -10.52 4.44
C ILE A 53 5.14 -10.24 2.97
N SER A 54 3.88 -10.46 2.59
CA SER A 54 3.40 -10.26 1.22
C SER A 54 1.96 -9.78 1.25
N ASN A 55 1.60 -8.97 0.25
CA ASN A 55 0.23 -8.52 0.02
C ASN A 55 -0.58 -9.51 -0.82
N ASN A 56 0.08 -10.39 -1.57
CA ASN A 56 -0.56 -11.35 -2.44
C ASN A 56 -0.48 -12.76 -1.86
N VAL A 57 -1.58 -13.52 -1.98
CA VAL A 57 -1.55 -14.96 -1.74
C VAL A 57 -0.54 -15.54 -2.72
N MET A 58 0.45 -16.24 -2.18
CA MET A 58 1.68 -16.58 -2.88
C MET A 58 1.50 -17.80 -3.81
N SER A 59 0.55 -17.70 -4.72
CA SER A 59 0.14 -18.74 -5.67
C SER A 59 1.27 -19.19 -6.63
N ASP A 60 2.32 -18.39 -6.79
CA ASP A 60 3.40 -18.70 -7.73
C ASP A 60 4.48 -19.63 -7.18
N TYR A 61 4.74 -19.70 -5.86
CA TYR A 61 5.63 -20.73 -5.30
C TYR A 61 4.95 -22.07 -5.05
N GLU A 62 3.61 -22.10 -4.94
CA GLU A 62 2.84 -23.35 -4.79
C GLU A 62 3.06 -24.32 -5.96
N LYS A 63 3.53 -23.80 -7.10
CA LYS A 63 3.86 -24.56 -8.31
C LYS A 63 5.19 -25.32 -8.21
N ASP A 64 6.10 -24.97 -7.29
CA ASP A 64 7.33 -25.74 -7.04
C ASP A 64 7.17 -26.61 -5.78
N ASP A 65 6.88 -27.90 -5.99
CA ASP A 65 6.67 -28.87 -4.91
C ASP A 65 7.85 -28.95 -3.93
N ARG A 66 9.08 -28.63 -4.36
CA ARG A 66 10.29 -28.65 -3.51
C ARG A 66 10.28 -27.52 -2.49
N VAL A 67 9.76 -26.36 -2.88
CA VAL A 67 9.63 -25.17 -2.03
C VAL A 67 8.46 -25.35 -1.09
N ARG A 68 7.29 -25.76 -1.63
CA ARG A 68 6.08 -26.00 -0.83
C ARG A 68 6.31 -27.02 0.29
N SER A 69 7.01 -28.12 -0.01
CA SER A 69 7.30 -29.15 0.99
C SER A 69 8.21 -28.67 2.13
N ARG A 70 9.01 -27.63 1.92
CA ARG A 70 10.00 -27.12 2.89
C ARG A 70 9.49 -25.94 3.70
N ILE A 71 8.65 -25.08 3.13
CA ILE A 71 8.00 -23.96 3.85
C ILE A 71 7.01 -24.51 4.89
N GLY A 72 6.36 -25.64 4.60
CA GLY A 72 5.34 -26.23 5.49
C GLY A 72 4.08 -25.38 5.56
N SER A 73 3.32 -25.52 6.65
CA SER A 73 1.99 -24.94 6.85
C SER A 73 1.97 -23.78 7.86
N SER A 74 2.95 -22.88 7.80
CA SER A 74 3.13 -21.79 8.79
C SER A 74 2.69 -20.41 8.28
N GLU A 75 1.61 -20.37 7.51
CA GLU A 75 1.07 -19.11 6.98
C GLU A 75 0.12 -18.46 7.99
N ILE A 76 0.29 -17.14 8.19
CA ILE A 76 -0.62 -16.32 9.00
C ILE A 76 -1.30 -15.33 8.06
N PHE A 77 -2.62 -15.44 7.95
CA PHE A 77 -3.43 -14.53 7.13
C PHE A 77 -3.89 -13.34 7.97
N PHE A 78 -3.55 -12.14 7.51
CA PHE A 78 -4.08 -10.90 8.05
C PHE A 78 -5.28 -10.47 7.20
N ASN A 79 -6.48 -10.54 7.79
CA ASN A 79 -7.67 -10.01 7.14
C ASN A 79 -7.60 -8.48 7.11
N ALA A 80 -8.24 -7.90 6.10
CA ALA A 80 -8.49 -6.46 6.05
C ALA A 80 -9.20 -5.99 7.33
N TYR A 81 -8.86 -4.79 7.79
CA TYR A 81 -9.50 -4.23 8.98
C TYR A 81 -10.98 -3.98 8.72
N THR A 82 -11.82 -4.31 9.70
CA THR A 82 -13.22 -3.89 9.68
C THR A 82 -13.33 -2.41 10.04
N LYS A 83 -14.48 -1.78 9.72
CA LYS A 83 -14.78 -0.41 10.17
C LYS A 83 -14.55 -0.22 11.68
N LYS A 84 -14.89 -1.23 12.48
CA LYS A 84 -14.71 -1.20 13.94
C LYS A 84 -13.23 -1.20 14.33
N ASP A 85 -12.42 -2.01 13.66
CA ASP A 85 -10.97 -2.06 13.93
C ASP A 85 -10.30 -0.74 13.55
N VAL A 86 -10.66 -0.17 12.39
CA VAL A 86 -10.15 1.14 11.96
C VAL A 86 -10.58 2.23 12.94
N LEU A 87 -11.83 2.22 13.40
CA LEU A 87 -12.31 3.17 14.41
C LEU A 87 -11.54 3.05 15.73
N GLN A 88 -11.25 1.83 16.18
CA GLN A 88 -10.46 1.62 17.40
C GLN A 88 -9.04 2.20 17.23
N ILE A 89 -8.39 1.90 16.10
CA ILE A 89 -7.06 2.45 15.77
C ILE A 89 -7.12 3.99 15.77
N LEU A 90 -8.14 4.59 15.16
CA LEU A 90 -8.30 6.04 15.13
C LEU A 90 -8.48 6.64 16.53
N ASN A 91 -9.27 6.01 17.40
CA ASN A 91 -9.44 6.46 18.78
C ASN A 91 -8.10 6.46 19.53
N ASP A 92 -7.35 5.37 19.44
CA ASP A 92 -6.04 5.24 20.10
C ASP A 92 -5.07 6.31 19.57
N ARG A 93 -5.00 6.49 18.24
CA ARG A 93 -4.14 7.50 17.61
C ARG A 93 -4.57 8.93 17.93
N ALA A 94 -5.86 9.22 17.94
CA ALA A 94 -6.39 10.54 18.26
C ALA A 94 -6.10 10.92 19.72
N SER A 95 -6.27 9.97 20.65
CA SER A 95 -5.97 10.19 22.07
C SER A 95 -4.51 10.54 22.33
N ALA A 96 -3.59 9.98 21.52
CA ALA A 96 -2.16 10.25 21.62
C ALA A 96 -1.73 11.54 20.89
N ALA A 97 -2.42 11.92 19.81
CA ALA A 97 -2.02 13.02 18.93
C ALA A 97 -2.64 14.37 19.29
N PHE A 98 -3.87 14.39 19.82
CA PHE A 98 -4.61 15.63 20.08
C PHE A 98 -4.65 15.99 21.57
N SER A 99 -4.43 17.27 21.88
CA SER A 99 -4.54 17.79 23.25
C SER A 99 -5.98 17.92 23.74
N LYS A 100 -6.94 18.01 22.81
CA LYS A 100 -8.38 18.00 23.07
C LYS A 100 -9.00 16.79 22.38
N PRO A 101 -10.02 16.16 22.99
CA PRO A 101 -10.70 15.04 22.37
C PRO A 101 -11.33 15.45 21.04
N VAL A 102 -11.11 14.64 20.02
CA VAL A 102 -11.77 14.77 18.72
C VAL A 102 -13.21 14.27 18.87
N ASP A 103 -14.16 14.91 18.19
CA ASP A 103 -15.54 14.46 18.16
C ASP A 103 -15.60 13.00 17.63
N PRO A 104 -16.18 12.04 18.39
CA PRO A 104 -16.30 10.65 17.96
C PRO A 104 -16.97 10.47 16.59
N THR A 105 -17.92 11.34 16.24
CA THR A 105 -18.62 11.28 14.95
C THR A 105 -17.71 11.60 13.76
N VAL A 106 -16.62 12.34 13.98
CA VAL A 106 -15.58 12.59 12.97
C VAL A 106 -14.71 11.35 12.80
N LEU A 107 -14.32 10.70 13.90
CA LEU A 107 -13.52 9.47 13.85
C LEU A 107 -14.30 8.34 13.15
N GLU A 108 -15.58 8.20 13.46
CA GLU A 108 -16.49 7.27 12.76
C GLU A 108 -16.58 7.57 11.27
N TYR A 109 -16.61 8.85 10.89
CA TYR A 109 -16.67 9.26 9.50
C TYR A 109 -15.37 8.95 8.75
N CYS A 110 -14.20 9.21 9.35
CA CYS A 110 -12.91 8.82 8.79
C CYS A 110 -12.80 7.29 8.61
N ALA A 111 -13.27 6.51 9.59
CA ALA A 111 -13.29 5.05 9.50
C ALA A 111 -14.21 4.55 8.38
N GLU A 112 -15.39 5.17 8.21
CA GLU A 112 -16.33 4.86 7.13
C GLU A 112 -15.75 5.14 5.75
N MET A 113 -15.16 6.32 5.57
CA MET A 113 -14.51 6.75 4.32
C MET A 113 -13.32 5.88 3.92
N SER A 114 -12.69 5.20 4.88
CA SER A 114 -11.54 4.32 4.60
C SER A 114 -11.95 2.85 4.46
N SER A 115 -13.09 2.47 5.04
CA SER A 115 -13.60 1.09 4.94
C SER A 115 -14.12 0.76 3.55
N SER A 116 -14.62 1.74 2.80
CA SER A 116 -15.02 1.57 1.39
C SER A 116 -13.84 1.21 0.48
N GLU A 117 -12.61 1.54 0.89
CA GLU A 117 -11.36 1.21 0.18
C GLU A 117 -10.61 0.06 0.87
N HIS A 118 -11.30 -1.05 1.17
CA HIS A 118 -10.69 -2.28 1.73
C HIS A 118 -10.13 -2.16 3.16
N GLY A 119 -10.58 -1.18 3.96
CA GLY A 119 -10.20 -1.11 5.38
C GLY A 119 -8.76 -0.65 5.63
N ASP A 120 -8.25 0.28 4.82
CA ASP A 120 -6.89 0.82 4.99
C ASP A 120 -6.83 1.78 6.20
N ALA A 121 -6.21 1.32 7.29
CA ALA A 121 -5.99 2.12 8.49
C ALA A 121 -5.05 3.31 8.25
N ARG A 122 -4.09 3.20 7.33
CA ARG A 122 -3.17 4.32 7.01
C ARG A 122 -3.96 5.47 6.40
N ARG A 123 -4.84 5.16 5.45
CA ARG A 123 -5.73 6.14 4.83
C ARG A 123 -6.60 6.86 5.86
N ALA A 124 -7.17 6.12 6.81
CA ALA A 124 -7.99 6.70 7.86
C ALA A 124 -7.21 7.69 8.73
N ILE A 125 -5.98 7.32 9.10
CA ILE A 125 -5.07 8.16 9.88
C ILE A 125 -4.66 9.41 9.08
N ASP A 126 -4.33 9.26 7.80
CA ASP A 126 -3.97 10.38 6.93
C ASP A 126 -5.14 11.35 6.73
N LEU A 127 -6.37 10.84 6.55
CA LEU A 127 -7.59 11.65 6.49
C LEU A 127 -7.76 12.48 7.75
N LEU A 128 -7.63 11.86 8.94
CA LEU A 128 -7.75 12.57 10.20
C LEU A 128 -6.65 13.62 10.37
N ARG A 129 -5.40 13.29 10.00
CA ARG A 129 -4.26 14.22 10.08
C ARG A 129 -4.51 15.46 9.21
N VAL A 130 -4.82 15.28 7.93
CA VAL A 130 -5.03 16.40 7.01
C VAL A 130 -6.30 17.19 7.38
N ALA A 131 -7.37 16.54 7.84
CA ALA A 131 -8.55 17.23 8.33
C ALA A 131 -8.24 18.13 9.54
N ALA A 132 -7.38 17.65 10.45
CA ALA A 132 -6.92 18.43 11.58
C ALA A 132 -6.06 19.63 11.16
N GLU A 133 -5.14 19.44 10.20
CA GLU A 133 -4.31 20.53 9.66
C GLU A 133 -5.18 21.63 9.03
N ILE A 134 -6.18 21.23 8.23
CA ILE A 134 -7.13 22.15 7.61
C ILE A 134 -7.93 22.91 8.68
N ALA A 135 -8.48 22.23 9.67
CA ALA A 135 -9.23 22.87 10.76
C ALA A 135 -8.34 23.83 11.57
N SER A 136 -7.12 23.39 11.88
CA SER A 136 -6.14 24.17 12.64
C SER A 136 -5.73 25.44 11.90
N SER A 137 -5.61 25.41 10.57
CA SER A 137 -5.29 26.61 9.77
C SER A 137 -6.30 27.75 9.94
N LYS A 138 -7.53 27.43 10.37
CA LYS A 138 -8.62 28.38 10.63
C LYS A 138 -8.96 28.51 12.11
N SER A 139 -8.20 27.85 13.00
CA SER A 139 -8.51 27.74 14.44
C SER A 139 -9.92 27.19 14.71
N GLU A 140 -10.42 26.30 13.85
CA GLU A 140 -11.73 25.65 13.98
C GLU A 140 -11.58 24.27 14.66
N ALA A 141 -12.69 23.76 15.20
CA ALA A 141 -12.76 22.35 15.60
C ALA A 141 -12.81 21.45 14.35
N ILE A 142 -12.35 20.19 14.49
CA ILE A 142 -12.43 19.22 13.41
C ILE A 142 -13.90 18.84 13.23
N GLU A 143 -14.38 18.90 11.98
CA GLU A 143 -15.76 18.63 11.58
C GLU A 143 -15.74 17.79 10.30
N LYS A 144 -16.86 17.15 9.94
CA LYS A 144 -16.94 16.32 8.72
C LYS A 144 -16.53 17.06 7.45
N LYS A 145 -16.88 18.35 7.33
CA LYS A 145 -16.46 19.21 6.21
C LYS A 145 -14.94 19.31 6.03
N HIS A 146 -14.17 19.14 7.11
CA HIS A 146 -12.70 19.14 7.07
C HIS A 146 -12.18 17.80 6.56
N VAL A 147 -12.86 16.70 6.88
CA VAL A 147 -12.58 15.35 6.35
C VAL A 147 -12.86 15.28 4.84
N ASP A 148 -13.97 15.88 4.38
CA ASP A 148 -14.29 15.93 2.95
C ASP A 148 -13.19 16.66 2.15
N ARG A 149 -12.78 17.83 2.64
CA ARG A 149 -11.68 18.60 2.04
C ARG A 149 -10.35 17.85 2.12
N ALA A 150 -10.09 17.14 3.21
CA ALA A 150 -8.90 16.32 3.34
C ALA A 150 -8.87 15.20 2.31
N ALA A 151 -10.01 14.54 2.06
CA ALA A 151 -10.11 13.51 1.03
C ALA A 151 -9.81 14.06 -0.37
N GLU A 152 -10.40 15.21 -0.72
CA GLU A 152 -10.12 15.88 -1.99
C GLU A 152 -8.63 16.28 -2.12
N GLN A 153 -8.05 16.81 -1.04
CA GLN A 153 -6.64 17.22 -1.03
C GLN A 153 -5.71 16.02 -1.19
N LEU A 154 -5.91 14.95 -0.40
CA LEU A 154 -5.11 13.72 -0.50
C LEU A 154 -5.19 13.09 -1.89
N GLN A 155 -6.37 13.11 -2.52
CA GLN A 155 -6.52 12.65 -3.90
C GLN A 155 -5.72 13.50 -4.89
N LYS A 156 -5.81 14.84 -4.78
CA LYS A 156 -5.04 15.77 -5.63
C LYS A 156 -3.54 15.60 -5.44
N ASP A 157 -3.07 15.50 -4.20
CA ASP A 157 -1.66 15.34 -3.86
C ASP A 157 -1.11 14.03 -4.43
N ARG A 158 -1.87 12.94 -4.32
CA ARG A 158 -1.51 11.64 -4.90
C ARG A 158 -1.39 11.70 -6.42
N ILE A 159 -2.37 12.31 -7.10
CA ILE A 159 -2.33 12.46 -8.56
C ILE A 159 -1.14 13.33 -8.99
N SER A 160 -0.90 14.44 -8.28
CA SER A 160 0.22 15.33 -8.57
C SER A 160 1.57 14.61 -8.42
N LEU A 161 1.75 13.84 -7.35
CA LEU A 161 2.95 13.03 -7.15
C LEU A 161 3.16 12.04 -8.30
N VAL A 162 2.13 11.26 -8.64
CA VAL A 162 2.20 10.27 -9.73
C VAL A 162 2.60 10.93 -11.05
N LEU A 163 1.96 12.05 -11.41
CA LEU A 163 2.26 12.78 -12.64
C LEU A 163 3.66 13.41 -12.63
N SER A 164 4.13 13.89 -11.49
CA SER A 164 5.47 14.49 -11.36
C SER A 164 6.59 13.48 -11.61
N THR A 165 6.41 12.23 -11.18
CA THR A 165 7.37 11.13 -11.35
C THR A 165 7.14 10.31 -12.61
N ALA A 166 6.04 10.54 -13.32
CA ALA A 166 5.67 9.79 -14.50
C ALA A 166 6.58 10.07 -15.71
N SER A 167 6.72 9.06 -16.57
CA SER A 167 7.41 9.22 -17.85
C SER A 167 6.69 10.23 -18.75
N TYR A 168 7.41 10.78 -19.73
CA TYR A 168 6.85 11.73 -20.69
C TYR A 168 5.57 11.20 -21.36
N HIS A 169 5.63 9.98 -21.90
CA HIS A 169 4.48 9.37 -22.57
C HIS A 169 3.31 9.08 -21.63
N PHE A 170 3.58 8.70 -20.38
CA PHE A 170 2.51 8.53 -19.39
C PHE A 170 1.77 9.85 -19.13
N ARG A 171 2.50 10.96 -18.98
CA ARG A 171 1.88 12.29 -18.82
C ARG A 171 1.06 12.70 -20.04
N LEU A 172 1.54 12.41 -21.26
CA LEU A 172 0.78 12.70 -22.48
C LEU A 172 -0.51 11.90 -22.58
N VAL A 173 -0.49 10.61 -22.22
CA VAL A 173 -1.69 9.78 -22.17
C VAL A 173 -2.67 10.31 -21.11
N ALA A 174 -2.19 10.66 -19.91
CA ALA A 174 -3.02 11.27 -18.88
C ALA A 174 -3.65 12.60 -19.34
N ALA A 175 -2.88 13.44 -20.04
CA ALA A 175 -3.36 14.69 -20.61
C ALA A 175 -4.39 14.46 -21.73
N ALA A 176 -4.19 13.45 -22.59
CA ALA A 176 -5.14 13.06 -23.62
C ALA A 176 -6.49 12.68 -23.01
N ILE A 177 -6.47 11.81 -21.99
CA ILE A 177 -7.67 11.39 -21.25
C ILE A 177 -8.35 12.60 -20.62
N ALA A 178 -7.62 13.40 -19.84
CA ALA A 178 -8.19 14.56 -19.15
C ALA A 178 -8.83 15.57 -20.12
N LYS A 179 -8.19 15.81 -21.27
CA LYS A 179 -8.70 16.72 -22.30
C LYS A 179 -9.99 16.19 -22.92
N ASP A 180 -10.05 14.91 -23.27
CA ASP A 180 -11.26 14.32 -23.86
C ASP A 180 -12.41 14.27 -22.87
N THR A 181 -12.15 13.90 -21.61
CA THR A 181 -13.18 13.90 -20.56
C THR A 181 -13.72 15.31 -20.34
N TYR A 182 -12.84 16.32 -20.28
CA TYR A 182 -13.24 17.71 -20.08
C TYR A 182 -14.02 18.29 -21.27
N VAL A 183 -13.64 17.96 -22.50
CA VAL A 183 -14.26 18.52 -23.72
C VAL A 183 -15.58 17.83 -24.04
N ASN A 184 -15.62 16.50 -23.94
CA ASN A 184 -16.79 15.72 -24.35
C ASN A 184 -17.81 15.55 -23.22
N GLY A 185 -17.38 15.71 -21.96
CA GLY A 185 -18.23 15.48 -20.79
C GLY A 185 -18.62 14.00 -20.60
N GLU A 186 -17.94 13.10 -21.30
CA GLU A 186 -18.15 11.65 -21.20
C GLU A 186 -17.11 11.04 -20.27
N ASP A 187 -17.57 10.20 -19.35
CA ASP A 187 -16.69 9.48 -18.41
C ASP A 187 -15.95 8.29 -19.05
N TRP A 188 -16.35 7.90 -20.28
CA TRP A 188 -15.78 6.76 -20.99
C TRP A 188 -15.26 7.14 -22.36
N HIS A 189 -14.08 6.65 -22.72
CA HIS A 189 -13.44 6.88 -24.01
C HIS A 189 -12.87 5.58 -24.58
N SER A 190 -13.02 5.39 -25.90
CA SER A 190 -12.40 4.27 -26.61
C SER A 190 -10.87 4.42 -26.63
N THR A 191 -10.15 3.31 -26.46
CA THR A 191 -8.69 3.24 -26.59
C THR A 191 -8.20 3.77 -27.93
N SER A 192 -8.96 3.59 -29.02
CA SER A 192 -8.60 4.13 -30.33
C SER A 192 -8.59 5.66 -30.35
N SER A 193 -9.63 6.29 -29.81
CA SER A 193 -9.73 7.76 -29.71
C SER A 193 -8.60 8.34 -28.86
N LEU A 194 -8.32 7.69 -27.72
CA LEU A 194 -7.23 8.08 -26.84
C LEU A 194 -5.87 7.94 -27.52
N TYR A 195 -5.66 6.89 -28.31
CA TYR A 195 -4.43 6.68 -29.05
C TYR A 195 -4.22 7.75 -30.12
N ASP A 196 -5.25 8.09 -30.89
CA ASP A 196 -5.18 9.13 -31.92
C ASP A 196 -4.86 10.49 -31.30
N ARG A 197 -5.51 10.82 -30.17
CA ARG A 197 -5.24 12.05 -29.43
C ARG A 197 -3.83 12.10 -28.85
N TYR A 198 -3.36 11.00 -28.28
CA TYR A 198 -1.99 10.86 -27.84
C TYR A 198 -1.00 11.10 -28.99
N CYS A 199 -1.23 10.53 -30.17
CA CYS A 199 -0.39 10.75 -31.36
C CYS A 199 -0.33 12.24 -31.75
N ASN A 200 -1.48 12.93 -31.71
CA ASN A 200 -1.54 14.37 -31.98
C ASN A 200 -0.74 15.20 -30.96
N LEU A 201 -0.85 14.88 -29.67
CA LEU A 201 -0.11 15.57 -28.61
C LEU A 201 1.41 15.35 -28.72
N VAL A 202 1.84 14.17 -29.17
CA VAL A 202 3.26 13.91 -29.45
C VAL A 202 3.76 14.79 -30.60
N GLN A 203 2.95 14.99 -31.65
CA GLN A 203 3.31 15.80 -32.81
C GLN A 203 3.33 17.31 -32.52
N GLU A 204 2.43 17.82 -31.67
CA GLU A 204 2.41 19.24 -31.26
C GLU A 204 3.56 19.61 -30.30
N GLY A 205 4.15 18.64 -29.60
CA GLY A 205 5.23 18.83 -28.63
C GLY A 205 6.65 18.69 -29.19
N THR A 206 6.81 18.54 -30.51
CA THR A 206 8.10 18.47 -31.22
C THR A 206 8.34 19.74 -32.03
#